data_AF-A0A918CAT4-F1
#
_entry.id   AF-A0A918CAT4-F1
#
_cell.length_a   1.000
_cell.length_b   1.000
_cell.length_c   1.000
_cell.angle_alpha   90.00
_cell.angle_beta   90.00
_cell.angle_gamma   90.00
#
_symmetry.space_group_name_H-M   'P 1'
#
loop_
_entity.id
_entity.type
_entity.pdbx_description
1 polymer ?
#
loop_
_entity_poly.entity_id
_entity_poly.type
_entity_poly.pdbx_seq_one_letter_code
_entity_poly.pdbx_strand_id
1 'polypeptide(L)'
;MSLLPQELRPLVQRIYPTAARVILHARRTPHPLTHLLEDQDDCAAFDHQGRLLFPLRPEEMDRLRDTLRHRCGGGLLVLDLSAYCGKEASAVT
;
A
#
# COMPACT_ATOMS: atom_id res chain seq x y z
N MET A 1 -14.57 1.22 3.40
CA MET A 1 -13.35 1.72 4.05
C MET A 1 -12.44 0.54 4.29
N SER A 2 -11.36 0.39 3.52
CA SER A 2 -10.41 -0.71 3.66
C SER A 2 -9.43 -0.38 4.79
N LEU A 3 -9.74 -0.88 5.99
CA LEU A 3 -8.85 -0.87 7.13
C LEU A 3 -7.68 -1.81 6.83
N LEU A 4 -6.47 -1.27 6.87
CA LEU A 4 -5.26 -2.07 6.72
C LEU A 4 -5.13 -3.03 7.92
N PRO A 5 -4.87 -4.33 7.71
CA PRO A 5 -4.45 -5.23 8.78
C PRO A 5 -3.24 -4.61 9.49
N GLN A 6 -3.31 -4.34 10.80
CA GLN A 6 -2.26 -3.64 11.57
C GLN A 6 -0.84 -4.20 11.33
N GLU A 7 -0.75 -5.48 10.99
CA GLU A 7 0.48 -6.21 10.65
C GLU A 7 1.22 -5.68 9.39
N LEU A 8 0.52 -5.06 8.44
CA LEU A 8 1.11 -4.60 7.18
C LEU A 8 1.70 -3.19 7.27
N ARG A 9 1.31 -2.43 8.30
CA ARG A 9 1.78 -1.07 8.55
C ARG A 9 3.31 -0.97 8.68
N PRO A 10 3.99 -1.81 9.49
CA PRO A 10 5.44 -1.73 9.60
C PRO A 10 6.16 -2.04 8.28
N LEU A 11 5.62 -2.94 7.45
CA LEU A 11 6.19 -3.23 6.13
C LEU A 11 6.08 -2.03 5.20
N VAL A 12 4.91 -1.39 5.16
CA VAL A 12 4.69 -0.19 4.36
C VAL A 12 5.57 0.97 4.84
N GLN A 13 5.66 1.18 6.16
CA GLN A 13 6.49 2.26 6.74
C GLN A 13 7.99 2.04 6.54
N ARG A 14 8.45 0.79 6.39
CA ARG A 14 9.86 0.52 6.08
C ARG A 14 10.25 0.99 4.67
N ILE A 15 9.31 0.96 3.72
CA ILE A 15 9.50 1.38 2.33
C ILE A 15 9.12 2.86 2.15
N TYR A 16 8.05 3.30 2.81
CA TYR A 16 7.50 4.65 2.79
C TYR A 16 7.21 5.16 4.22
N PRO A 17 8.22 5.67 4.94
CA PRO A 17 8.08 6.03 6.36
C PRO A 17 7.00 7.06 6.65
N THR A 18 6.80 7.99 5.72
CA THR A 18 5.86 9.12 5.84
C THR A 18 4.55 8.88 5.09
N ALA A 19 4.31 7.66 4.59
CA ALA A 19 3.07 7.35 3.90
C ALA A 19 1.87 7.48 4.85
N ALA A 20 0.91 8.30 4.42
CA ALA A 20 -0.42 8.36 5.01
C ALA A 20 -1.41 7.48 4.23
N ARG A 21 -1.13 7.23 2.95
CA ARG A 21 -1.96 6.39 2.08
C ARG A 21 -1.10 5.59 1.12
N VAL A 22 -1.47 4.35 0.87
CA VAL A 22 -0.88 3.53 -0.19
C VAL A 22 -1.98 2.97 -1.06
N ILE A 23 -1.80 3.07 -2.37
CA ILE A 23 -2.72 2.55 -3.38
C ILE A 23 -2.00 1.44 -4.12
N LEU A 24 -2.61 0.26 -4.17
CA LEU A 24 -2.23 -0.80 -5.09
C LEU A 24 -3.29 -0.96 -6.16
N HIS A 25 -2.86 -1.12 -7.39
CA HIS A 25 -3.77 -1.30 -8.50
C HIS A 25 -3.29 -2.44 -9.37
N ALA A 26 -4.03 -3.54 -9.35
CA ALA A 26 -3.83 -4.64 -10.28
C ALA A 26 -4.23 -4.18 -11.69
N ARG A 27 -3.25 -4.01 -12.58
CA ARG A 27 -3.46 -3.82 -14.01
C ARG A 27 -3.26 -5.13 -14.74
N ARG A 28 -4.17 -5.43 -15.67
CA ARG A 28 -3.91 -6.48 -16.66
C ARG A 28 -3.11 -5.89 -17.80
N THR A 29 -1.86 -6.32 -17.93
CA THR A 29 -0.99 -5.92 -19.02
C THR A 29 -0.77 -7.11 -19.96
N PRO A 30 -0.74 -6.89 -21.29
CA PRO A 30 -0.42 -7.97 -22.22
C PRO A 30 1.05 -8.36 -22.05
N HIS A 31 1.30 -9.66 -21.85
CA HIS A 31 2.65 -10.19 -21.79
C HIS A 31 3.30 -10.08 -23.18
N PRO A 32 4.52 -9.50 -23.27
CA PRO A 32 5.13 -9.12 -24.54
C PRO A 32 5.44 -10.29 -25.48
N LEU A 33 5.52 -11.52 -24.96
CA LEU A 33 5.94 -12.69 -25.73
C LEU A 33 4.84 -13.73 -25.96
N THR A 34 3.82 -13.76 -25.10
CA THR A 34 2.83 -14.85 -25.10
C THR A 34 1.45 -14.39 -25.50
N HIS A 35 1.23 -13.08 -25.70
CA HIS A 35 -0.08 -12.47 -25.95
C HIS A 35 -1.15 -12.80 -24.87
N LEU A 36 -0.74 -13.37 -23.73
CA LEU A 36 -1.58 -13.61 -22.57
C LEU A 36 -1.64 -12.35 -21.71
N LEU A 37 -2.70 -12.18 -20.93
CA LEU A 37 -2.80 -11.11 -19.94
C LEU A 37 -2.07 -11.53 -18.66
N GLU A 38 -1.25 -10.64 -18.13
CA GLU A 38 -0.61 -10.76 -16.83
C GLU A 38 -1.15 -9.71 -15.88
N ASP A 39 -1.36 -10.09 -14.62
CA ASP A 39 -1.71 -9.14 -13.58
C ASP A 39 -0.43 -8.51 -13.02
N GLN A 40 -0.22 -7.24 -13.35
CA GLN A 40 0.85 -6.41 -12.83
C GLN A 40 0.29 -5.43 -11.78
N ASP A 41 0.83 -5.49 -10.57
CA ASP A 41 0.39 -4.61 -9.49
C ASP A 41 1.25 -3.33 -9.45
N ASP A 42 0.64 -2.18 -9.63
CA ASP A 42 1.28 -0.88 -9.39
C ASP A 42 1.07 -0.45 -7.95
N CYS A 43 2.12 0.10 -7.33
CA CYS A 43 2.08 0.60 -5.96
C CYS A 43 2.45 2.07 -5.94
N ALA A 44 1.57 2.91 -5.40
CA ALA A 44 1.79 4.34 -5.22
C ALA A 44 1.54 4.71 -3.75
N ALA A 45 2.48 5.41 -3.14
CA ALA A 45 2.36 5.90 -1.77
C ALA A 45 2.24 7.42 -1.73
N PHE A 46 1.48 7.94 -0.78
CA PHE A 46 1.21 9.36 -0.61
C PHE A 46 1.37 9.77 0.85
N ASP A 47 1.92 10.95 1.08
CA ASP A 47 1.97 11.54 2.42
C ASP A 47 0.62 12.17 2.83
N HIS A 48 0.57 12.76 4.03
CA HIS A 48 -0.63 13.43 4.55
C HIS A 48 -1.08 14.64 3.71
N GLN A 49 -0.20 15.20 2.88
CA GLN A 49 -0.50 16.31 1.99
C GLN A 49 -0.93 15.82 0.59
N GLY A 50 -0.99 14.51 0.37
CA GLY A 50 -1.34 13.92 -0.92
C GLY A 50 -0.18 13.96 -1.93
N ARG A 51 1.06 14.20 -1.50
CA ARG A 51 2.23 14.17 -2.38
C ARG A 51 2.68 12.74 -2.61
N LEU A 52 2.97 12.41 -3.87
CA LEU A 52 3.53 11.11 -4.24
C LEU A 52 4.89 10.92 -3.57
N LEU A 53 5.08 9.77 -2.95
CA LEU A 53 6.32 9.37 -2.29
C LEU A 53 7.08 8.40 -3.17
N PHE A 54 8.40 8.59 -3.25
CA PHE A 54 9.30 7.60 -3.80
C PHE A 54 9.66 6.56 -2.74
N PRO A 55 9.78 5.28 -3.11
CA PRO A 55 10.18 4.23 -2.19
C PRO A 55 11.63 4.45 -1.74
N LEU A 56 11.88 4.40 -0.43
CA LEU A 56 13.26 4.39 0.10
C LEU A 56 13.95 3.04 -0.12
N ARG A 57 13.15 1.98 -0.30
CA ARG A 57 13.60 0.59 -0.47
C ARG A 57 12.87 -0.08 -1.63
N PRO A 58 13.17 0.31 -2.89
CA PRO A 58 12.50 -0.23 -4.07
C PRO A 58 12.65 -1.76 -4.18
N GLU A 59 13.77 -2.32 -3.73
CA GLU A 59 14.04 -3.76 -3.72
C GLU A 59 13.08 -4.57 -2.84
N GLU A 60 12.42 -3.92 -1.88
CA GLU A 60 11.45 -4.57 -1.01
C GLU A 60 10.00 -4.45 -1.54
N MET A 61 9.78 -3.72 -2.64
CA MET A 61 8.44 -3.48 -3.19
C MET A 61 7.77 -4.74 -3.69
N ASP A 62 8.51 -5.64 -4.37
CA ASP A 62 7.94 -6.88 -4.89
C ASP A 62 7.33 -7.72 -3.76
N ARG A 63 8.08 -7.87 -2.66
CA ARG A 63 7.60 -8.57 -1.46
C ARG A 63 6.39 -7.89 -0.83
N LEU A 64 6.34 -6.56 -0.81
CA LEU A 64 5.19 -5.82 -0.32
C LEU A 64 3.94 -6.09 -1.18
N ARG A 65 4.08 -6.05 -2.50
CA ARG A 65 2.98 -6.35 -3.44
C ARG A 65 2.49 -7.77 -3.28
N ASP A 66 3.39 -8.76 -3.25
CA ASP A 66 3.02 -10.17 -3.07
C ASP A 66 2.25 -10.38 -1.78
N THR A 67 2.72 -9.75 -0.69
CA THR A 67 2.06 -9.82 0.61
C THR A 67 0.65 -9.21 0.56
N LEU A 68 0.51 -8.05 -0.09
CA LEU A 68 -0.77 -7.35 -0.21
C LEU A 68 -1.75 -8.09 -1.11
N ARG A 69 -1.28 -8.63 -2.24
CA ARG A 69 -2.06 -9.47 -3.14
C ARG A 69 -2.54 -10.74 -2.45
N HIS A 70 -1.67 -11.41 -1.68
CA HIS A 70 -2.02 -12.62 -0.95
C HIS A 70 -3.03 -12.35 0.18
N ARG A 71 -2.86 -11.26 0.93
CA ARG A 71 -3.72 -10.92 2.08
C ARG A 71 -5.05 -10.30 1.69
N CYS A 72 -5.07 -9.49 0.63
CA CYS A 72 -6.22 -8.65 0.29
C CYS A 72 -6.87 -8.99 -1.07
N GLY A 73 -6.29 -9.93 -1.82
CA GLY A 73 -6.77 -10.33 -3.15
C GLY A 73 -6.24 -9.44 -4.27
N GLY A 74 -6.72 -9.69 -5.48
CA GLY A 74 -6.44 -8.84 -6.65
C GLY A 74 -7.44 -7.68 -6.77
N GLY A 75 -7.01 -6.57 -7.38
CA GLY A 75 -7.86 -5.41 -7.67
C GLY A 75 -7.29 -4.09 -7.20
N LEU A 76 -8.14 -3.05 -7.10
CA LEU A 76 -7.78 -1.77 -6.52
C LEU A 76 -7.81 -1.86 -5.00
N LEU A 77 -6.65 -1.71 -4.37
CA LEU A 77 -6.48 -1.61 -2.94
C LEU A 77 -6.15 -0.17 -2.55
N VAL A 78 -6.87 0.37 -1.57
CA VAL A 78 -6.52 1.64 -0.93
C VAL A 78 -6.31 1.41 0.55
N LEU A 79 -5.08 1.64 1.01
CA LEU A 79 -4.64 1.47 2.38
C LEU A 79 -4.52 2.85 3.01
N ASP A 80 -5.37 3.11 3.99
CA ASP A 80 -5.29 4.35 4.77
C ASP A 80 -4.50 4.10 6.06
N LEU A 81 -3.34 4.74 6.16
CA LEU A 81 -2.43 4.66 7.31
C LEU A 81 -2.69 5.79 8.32
N SER A 82 -3.51 6.77 7.94
CA SER A 82 -3.88 7.91 8.77
C SER A 82 -5.01 7.58 9.77
N ALA A 83 -5.71 6.46 9.57
CA ALA A 83 -6.81 6.00 10.43
C ALA A 83 -6.40 5.62 11.88
N TYR A 84 -5.12 5.76 12.23
CA TYR A 84 -4.64 5.54 13.59
C TYR A 84 -3.63 6.63 13.99
N CYS A 85 -4.06 7.88 13.91
CA CYS A 85 -3.58 8.95 14.78
C CYS A 85 -4.55 8.97 15.98
N GLY A 86 -4.01 8.89 17.19
CA GLY A 86 -4.72 8.42 18.38
C GLY A 86 -6.09 9.06 18.62
N LYS A 87 -7.06 8.23 19.02
CA LYS A 87 -7.84 8.65 20.18
C LYS A 87 -6.86 8.73 21.33
N GLU A 88 -6.26 9.90 21.52
CA GLU A 88 -5.83 10.27 22.86
C GLU A 88 -7.08 10.11 23.74
N ALA A 89 -6.99 9.20 24.69
CA ALA A 89 -7.88 9.20 25.83
C ALA A 89 -7.61 10.51 26.59
N SER A 90 -8.22 11.59 26.11
CA SER A 90 -8.41 12.81 26.89
C SER A 90 -9.49 12.48 27.92
N ALA A 91 -9.09 11.73 28.95
CA ALA A 91 -9.80 11.74 30.22
C ALA A 91 -9.40 13.05 30.90
N VAL A 92 -10.12 14.11 30.54
CA VAL A 92 -10.20 15.32 31.32
C VAL A 92 -11.11 15.01 32.51
N THR A 93 -10.57 15.31 33.70
CA THR A 93 -11.16 15.30 35.05
C THR A 93 -11.13 14.00 35.82
#